data_AF-A0A0C2F7N1-F1
#
_entry.id   AF-A0A0C2F7N1-F1
#
_cell.length_a   1.000
_cell.length_b   1.000
_cell.length_c   1.000
_cell.angle_alpha   90.00
_cell.angle_beta   90.00
_cell.angle_gamma   90.00
#
_symmetry.space_group_name_H-M   'P 1'
#
loop_
_entity.id
_entity.type
_entity.pdbx_description
1 polymer ?
#
loop_
_entity_poly.entity_id
_entity_poly.type
_entity_poly.pdbx_seq_one_letter_code
_entity_poly.pdbx_strand_id
1 'polypeptide(L)'
;MLANIGTPDVRFLVHRLLANSLHAVCTSFSLDEARLSKLRGALESLSEGKSDLFSNFAPTSFGRDGASISTNQEVGPSLAATESLAALLFELCSVAAPSVDIANAWRARWMSLVASTAFQNNPAIQPRAFTVMGCLAREEVDDDLLYQVLVALRTSIGRFSDDNNSDMMVAIVTSLSKMMAKLPSASRYGYQLFWLAMSLLRLVPPGLFNCTAQFLESVLTNISSSGEIRGERMIPFLLQGRAPLEDAALALDEAYGVHFNSENFHFAACACLVRGLTDTMTKSTALRVLSTLLELTSWTPNEKETKVADMSGSPYLALILARVGSVEEFKDSLWHVGISPISLPSLAHVHSIQNVSAMKEKDLLLNTAMELVDFQYLEDALQNRTLLWLNDLAREKPNVILHL
;
A
#
# COMPACT_ATOMS: atom_id res chain seq x y z
N MET A 1 19.16 8.31 9.28
CA MET A 1 19.53 6.89 9.12
C MET A 1 20.11 6.27 10.39
N LEU A 2 20.94 6.97 11.18
CA LEU A 2 21.52 6.45 12.44
C LEU A 2 20.62 6.58 13.69
N ALA A 3 19.43 7.16 13.56
CA ALA A 3 18.53 7.34 14.70
C ALA A 3 18.13 5.99 15.29
N ASN A 4 18.09 5.88 16.63
CA ASN A 4 17.79 4.64 17.35
C ASN A 4 18.79 3.48 17.17
N ILE A 5 20.01 3.75 16.68
CA ILE A 5 21.07 2.74 16.56
C ILE A 5 22.08 2.91 17.69
N GLY A 6 22.57 1.79 18.22
CA GLY A 6 23.64 1.75 19.22
C GLY A 6 23.15 1.86 20.67
N THR A 7 24.10 2.03 21.58
CA THR A 7 23.84 2.18 23.02
C THR A 7 22.96 3.41 23.30
N PRO A 8 22.26 3.48 24.45
CA PRO A 8 21.49 4.67 24.84
C PRO A 8 22.29 5.97 24.71
N ASP A 9 23.60 5.94 25.00
CA ASP A 9 24.48 7.11 24.84
C ASP A 9 24.59 7.55 23.38
N VAL A 10 24.77 6.62 22.44
CA VAL A 10 24.83 6.93 21.00
C VAL A 10 23.50 7.50 20.52
N ARG A 11 22.38 6.91 20.94
CA ARG A 11 21.04 7.43 20.61
C ARG A 11 20.83 8.86 21.13
N PHE A 12 21.26 9.12 22.37
CA PHE A 12 21.20 10.45 22.98
C PHE A 12 22.08 11.47 22.26
N LEU A 13 23.29 11.08 21.84
CA LEU A 13 24.17 11.94 21.06
C LEU A 13 23.57 12.31 19.70
N VAL A 14 23.00 11.33 18.98
CA VAL A 14 22.33 11.59 17.69
C VAL A 14 21.13 12.52 17.87
N HIS A 15 20.33 12.31 18.92
CA HIS A 15 19.20 13.18 19.24
C HIS A 15 19.64 14.61 19.57
N ARG A 16 20.67 14.77 20.42
CA ARG A 16 21.21 16.11 20.75
C ARG A 16 21.84 16.80 19.56
N LEU A 17 22.50 16.06 18.68
CA LEU A 17 23.04 16.62 17.45
C LEU A 17 21.92 17.21 16.59
N LEU A 18 20.79 16.50 16.46
CA LEU A 18 19.61 17.01 15.76
C LEU A 18 19.05 18.27 16.42
N ALA A 19 18.79 18.22 17.73
CA ALA A 19 18.26 19.37 18.48
C ALA A 19 19.19 20.60 18.39
N ASN A 20 20.49 20.40 18.52
CA ASN A 20 21.49 21.46 18.40
C ASN A 20 21.55 22.02 16.97
N SER A 21 21.42 21.17 15.95
CA SER A 21 21.40 21.62 14.55
C SER A 21 20.17 22.48 14.27
N LEU A 22 19.00 22.08 14.77
CA LEU A 22 17.77 22.88 14.66
C LEU A 22 17.84 24.18 15.45
N HIS A 23 18.40 24.14 16.66
CA HIS A 23 18.63 25.36 17.45
C HIS A 23 19.57 26.32 16.70
N ALA A 24 20.65 25.82 16.10
CA ALA A 24 21.56 26.63 15.30
C ALA A 24 20.87 27.27 14.08
N VAL A 25 19.95 26.54 13.43
CA VAL A 25 19.09 27.08 12.36
C VAL A 25 18.21 28.20 12.90
N CYS A 26 17.52 27.99 14.04
CA CYS A 26 16.65 28.99 14.66
C CYS A 26 17.39 30.28 15.06
N THR A 27 18.67 30.20 15.43
CA THR A 27 19.45 31.38 15.85
C THR A 27 20.22 32.04 14.71
N SER A 28 20.62 31.28 13.69
CA SER A 28 21.55 31.75 12.67
C SER A 28 20.86 32.15 11.36
N PHE A 29 19.68 31.59 11.07
CA PHE A 29 18.99 31.88 9.82
C PHE A 29 18.04 33.07 9.98
N SER A 30 18.06 33.96 9.00
CA SER A 30 17.14 35.09 8.93
C SER A 30 15.77 34.62 8.42
N LEU A 31 14.93 34.14 9.34
CA LEU A 31 13.58 33.65 9.06
C LEU A 31 12.53 34.64 9.54
N ASP A 32 11.33 34.60 8.96
CA ASP A 32 10.20 35.35 9.51
C ASP A 32 9.69 34.72 10.81
N GLU A 33 8.96 35.52 11.60
CA GLU A 33 8.44 35.08 12.90
C GLU A 33 7.55 33.83 12.80
N ALA A 34 6.83 33.66 11.69
CA ALA A 34 5.97 32.50 11.48
C ALA A 34 6.77 31.20 11.28
N ARG A 35 7.77 31.20 10.38
CA ARG A 35 8.66 30.04 10.16
C ARG A 35 9.49 29.76 11.40
N LEU A 36 9.96 30.80 12.07
CA LEU A 36 10.76 30.69 13.30
C LEU A 36 9.92 30.09 14.44
N SER A 37 8.68 30.54 14.63
CA SER A 37 7.73 29.95 15.60
C SER A 37 7.48 28.47 15.31
N LYS A 38 7.31 28.08 14.04
CA LYS A 38 7.15 26.68 13.64
C LYS A 38 8.39 25.83 13.96
N LEU A 39 9.60 26.35 13.71
CA LEU A 39 10.85 25.65 14.05
C LEU A 39 11.07 25.56 15.57
N ARG A 40 10.72 26.60 16.34
CA ARG A 40 10.76 26.57 17.81
C ARG A 40 9.78 25.55 18.38
N GLY A 41 8.55 25.49 17.87
CA GLY A 41 7.58 24.48 18.28
C GLY A 41 8.05 23.04 17.97
N ALA A 42 8.71 22.84 16.83
CA ALA A 42 9.31 21.54 16.51
C ALA A 42 10.49 21.21 17.43
N LEU A 43 11.33 22.19 17.79
CA LEU A 43 12.43 22.03 18.74
C LEU A 43 11.93 21.71 20.15
N GLU A 44 10.87 22.40 20.60
CA GLU A 44 10.21 22.14 21.89
C GLU A 44 9.65 20.71 21.91
N SER A 45 8.94 20.30 20.85
CA SER A 45 8.43 18.93 20.68
C SER A 45 9.53 17.87 20.73
N LEU A 46 10.69 18.13 20.11
CA LEU A 46 11.87 17.25 20.18
C LEU A 46 12.51 17.25 21.58
N SER A 47 12.44 18.36 22.31
CA SER A 47 13.07 18.51 23.63
C SER A 47 12.23 17.94 24.79
N GLU A 48 10.90 17.99 24.70
CA GLU A 48 10.01 17.62 25.81
C GLU A 48 9.78 16.11 25.97
N GLY A 49 10.22 15.27 25.03
CA GLY A 49 10.11 13.81 25.12
C GLY A 49 8.67 13.28 25.24
N LYS A 50 7.65 14.14 25.09
CA LYS A 50 6.22 13.87 25.34
C LYS A 50 5.38 13.63 24.09
N SER A 51 5.94 13.75 22.90
CA SER A 51 5.24 13.31 21.69
C SER A 51 5.41 11.80 21.56
N ASP A 52 4.32 11.04 21.47
CA ASP A 52 4.33 9.59 21.20
C ASP A 52 5.08 9.23 19.90
N LEU A 53 5.33 10.20 19.02
CA LEU A 53 6.21 10.06 17.85
C LEU A 53 7.68 9.86 18.22
N PHE A 54 8.09 10.38 19.38
CA PHE A 54 9.45 10.38 19.91
C PHE A 54 9.62 9.55 21.18
N SER A 55 8.57 8.96 21.76
CA SER A 55 8.73 7.96 22.83
C SER A 55 9.49 6.71 22.35
N ASN A 56 9.44 6.43 21.04
CA ASN A 56 10.28 5.44 20.36
C ASN A 56 11.72 5.92 20.08
N PHE A 57 12.01 7.21 20.28
CA PHE A 57 13.32 7.85 20.02
C PHE A 57 14.04 8.36 21.27
N ALA A 58 13.28 8.69 22.31
CA ALA A 58 13.80 8.89 23.64
C ALA A 58 14.17 7.51 24.22
N PRO A 59 15.32 7.35 24.90
CA PRO A 59 15.50 6.17 25.72
C PRO A 59 14.34 6.16 26.71
N THR A 60 13.58 5.05 26.74
CA THR A 60 12.57 4.74 27.76
C THR A 60 12.99 5.37 29.08
N SER A 61 12.26 6.40 29.47
CA SER A 61 12.71 7.31 30.51
C SER A 61 12.79 6.57 31.84
N PHE A 62 13.88 6.78 32.58
CA PHE A 62 13.98 6.66 34.03
C PHE A 62 13.50 5.34 34.68
N GLY A 63 14.47 4.47 34.98
CA GLY A 63 14.38 3.56 36.13
C GLY A 63 13.44 2.38 35.98
N ARG A 64 13.91 1.30 35.35
CA ARG A 64 13.68 -0.04 35.90
C ARG A 64 14.78 -0.98 35.43
N ASP A 65 15.57 -1.40 36.39
CA ASP A 65 16.62 -2.40 36.25
C ASP A 65 16.09 -3.70 35.63
N GLY A 66 16.96 -4.31 34.82
CA GLY A 66 17.07 -5.76 34.73
C GLY A 66 15.91 -6.52 34.09
N ALA A 67 15.84 -6.52 32.76
CA ALA A 67 15.34 -7.67 32.02
C ALA A 67 15.93 -7.69 30.62
N SER A 68 16.82 -8.65 30.38
CA SER A 68 17.10 -9.31 29.10
C SER A 68 16.73 -8.55 27.82
N ILE A 69 17.75 -8.01 27.15
CA ILE A 69 17.72 -7.70 25.72
C ILE A 69 17.52 -9.04 24.98
N SER A 70 16.25 -9.42 24.78
CA SER A 70 15.85 -10.41 23.80
C SER A 70 15.90 -9.73 22.43
N THR A 71 16.79 -10.19 21.57
CA THR A 71 17.09 -9.66 20.23
C THR A 71 15.98 -9.86 19.20
N ASN A 72 14.70 -9.92 19.57
CA ASN A 72 13.62 -10.35 18.67
C ASN A 72 12.27 -9.62 18.80
N GLN A 73 12.20 -8.43 19.42
CA GLN A 73 10.95 -7.64 19.40
C GLN A 73 11.06 -6.39 18.50
N GLU A 74 10.34 -6.51 17.37
CA GLU A 74 9.68 -5.47 16.58
C GLU A 74 10.57 -4.53 15.75
N VAL A 75 10.95 -4.98 14.54
CA VAL A 75 11.66 -4.16 13.54
C VAL A 75 10.72 -3.26 12.71
N GLY A 76 9.45 -3.65 12.55
CA GLY A 76 8.39 -2.84 11.94
C GLY A 76 8.27 -1.40 12.51
N PRO A 77 8.23 -1.19 13.84
CA PRO A 77 8.20 0.15 14.42
C PRO A 77 9.48 0.96 14.17
N SER A 78 10.63 0.31 13.90
CA SER A 78 11.88 1.03 13.59
C SER A 78 11.88 1.69 12.21
N LEU A 79 11.24 1.08 11.20
CA LEU A 79 11.13 1.67 9.86
C LEU A 79 10.08 2.78 9.85
N ALA A 80 8.93 2.56 10.50
CA ALA A 80 7.89 3.59 10.66
C ALA A 80 8.43 4.82 11.41
N ALA A 81 9.22 4.61 12.47
CA ALA A 81 9.91 5.69 13.16
C ALA A 81 10.87 6.45 12.21
N THR A 82 11.69 5.73 11.45
CA THR A 82 12.61 6.32 10.46
C THR A 82 11.87 7.15 9.42
N GLU A 83 10.72 6.68 8.96
CA GLU A 83 9.83 7.38 8.05
C GLU A 83 9.29 8.68 8.66
N SER A 84 8.71 8.63 9.87
CA SER A 84 8.19 9.81 10.57
C SER A 84 9.28 10.87 10.77
N LEU A 85 10.48 10.44 11.17
CA LEU A 85 11.62 11.33 11.30
C LEU A 85 12.04 11.92 9.95
N ALA A 86 12.08 11.12 8.88
CA ALA A 86 12.43 11.61 7.55
C ALA A 86 11.41 12.65 7.04
N ALA A 87 10.12 12.39 7.25
CA ALA A 87 9.05 13.32 6.92
C ALA A 87 9.17 14.63 7.70
N LEU A 88 9.42 14.56 9.02
CA LEU A 88 9.64 15.77 9.82
C LEU A 88 10.87 16.54 9.36
N LEU A 89 12.01 15.88 9.16
CA LEU A 89 13.23 16.55 8.71
C LEU A 89 13.05 17.20 7.35
N PHE A 90 12.29 16.57 6.45
CA PHE A 90 11.92 17.16 5.17
C PHE A 90 11.13 18.46 5.34
N GLU A 91 10.10 18.47 6.19
CA GLU A 91 9.32 19.67 6.50
C GLU A 91 10.15 20.75 7.21
N LEU A 92 11.10 20.37 8.06
CA LEU A 92 11.99 21.33 8.72
C LEU A 92 12.97 21.95 7.73
N CYS A 93 13.52 21.17 6.80
CA CYS A 93 14.38 21.68 5.74
C CYS A 93 13.64 22.67 4.82
N SER A 94 12.37 22.42 4.50
CA SER A 94 11.57 23.35 3.68
C SER A 94 11.26 24.66 4.40
N VAL A 95 10.98 24.60 5.72
CA VAL A 95 10.72 25.78 6.55
C VAL A 95 11.99 26.60 6.81
N ALA A 96 13.13 25.92 6.98
CA ALA A 96 14.42 26.55 7.27
C ALA A 96 15.07 27.17 6.02
N ALA A 97 14.75 26.70 4.82
CA ALA A 97 15.39 27.20 3.61
C ALA A 97 15.03 28.68 3.35
N PRO A 98 16.01 29.55 3.01
CA PRO A 98 15.74 30.95 2.66
C PRO A 98 14.91 31.11 1.38
N SER A 99 15.01 30.16 0.45
CA SER A 99 14.26 30.13 -0.82
C SER A 99 13.92 28.70 -1.22
N VAL A 100 12.95 28.56 -2.13
CA VAL A 100 12.53 27.26 -2.69
C VAL A 100 13.68 26.58 -3.43
N ASP A 101 14.52 27.34 -4.16
CA ASP A 101 15.67 26.80 -4.88
C ASP A 101 16.70 26.16 -3.93
N ILE A 102 16.93 26.78 -2.78
CA ILE A 102 17.84 26.24 -1.75
C ILE A 102 17.24 24.98 -1.12
N ALA A 103 15.94 24.97 -0.84
CA ALA A 103 15.25 23.77 -0.34
C ALA A 103 15.38 22.60 -1.32
N ASN A 104 15.19 22.86 -2.61
CA ASN A 104 15.32 21.88 -3.67
C ASN A 104 16.77 21.38 -3.81
N ALA A 105 17.76 22.27 -3.71
CA ALA A 105 19.17 21.90 -3.73
C ALA A 105 19.55 20.99 -2.54
N TRP A 106 19.06 21.30 -1.33
CA TRP A 106 19.26 20.45 -0.15
C TRP A 106 18.59 19.08 -0.31
N ARG A 107 17.35 19.06 -0.81
CA ARG A 107 16.63 17.81 -1.11
C ARG A 107 17.38 16.96 -2.14
N ALA A 108 17.80 17.54 -3.25
CA ALA A 108 18.56 16.84 -4.29
C ALA A 108 19.87 16.27 -3.74
N ARG A 109 20.59 17.05 -2.91
CA ARG A 109 21.80 16.57 -2.24
C ARG A 109 21.51 15.44 -1.27
N TRP A 110 20.44 15.53 -0.49
CA TRP A 110 20.01 14.49 0.44
C TRP A 110 19.62 13.21 -0.30
N MET A 111 18.86 13.33 -1.39
CA MET A 111 18.51 12.20 -2.27
C MET A 111 19.76 11.51 -2.81
N SER A 112 20.74 12.26 -3.32
CA SER A 112 22.02 11.69 -3.81
C SER A 112 22.78 10.91 -2.73
N LEU A 113 22.87 11.46 -1.51
CA LEU A 113 23.52 10.78 -0.39
C LEU A 113 22.77 9.50 0.01
N VAL A 114 21.44 9.57 0.07
CA VAL A 114 20.58 8.43 0.41
C VAL A 114 20.66 7.35 -0.66
N ALA A 115 20.61 7.71 -1.94
CA ALA A 115 20.77 6.78 -3.06
C ALA A 115 22.14 6.08 -3.01
N SER A 116 23.22 6.83 -2.79
CA SER A 116 24.55 6.23 -2.65
C SER A 116 24.62 5.21 -1.50
N THR A 117 23.88 5.45 -0.41
CA THR A 117 23.83 4.54 0.75
C THR A 117 22.90 3.35 0.49
N ALA A 118 21.76 3.57 -0.17
CA ALA A 118 20.77 2.53 -0.47
C ALA A 118 21.29 1.50 -1.49
N PHE A 119 22.18 1.91 -2.39
CA PHE A 119 22.77 1.00 -3.38
C PHE A 119 24.14 0.46 -2.98
N GLN A 120 24.65 0.83 -1.80
CA GLN A 120 25.79 0.17 -1.18
C GLN A 120 25.31 -1.01 -0.32
N ASN A 121 25.99 -2.16 -0.46
CA ASN A 121 25.66 -3.36 0.31
C ASN A 121 26.00 -3.17 1.79
N ASN A 122 25.04 -2.70 2.59
CA ASN A 122 25.10 -2.67 4.04
C ASN A 122 23.73 -3.02 4.63
N PRO A 123 23.48 -4.30 4.96
CA PRO A 123 22.16 -4.77 5.41
C PRO A 123 21.58 -4.01 6.61
N ALA A 124 22.41 -3.43 7.47
CA ALA A 124 21.96 -2.71 8.67
C ALA A 124 21.37 -1.32 8.37
N ILE A 125 21.86 -0.65 7.33
CA ILE A 125 21.50 0.74 7.00
C ILE A 125 20.60 0.82 5.77
N GLN A 126 20.78 -0.11 4.83
CA GLN A 126 20.18 -0.08 3.52
C GLN A 126 18.63 -0.08 3.54
N PRO A 127 17.91 -0.85 4.40
CA PRO A 127 16.44 -0.73 4.50
C PRO A 127 16.00 0.69 4.89
N ARG A 128 16.70 1.31 5.86
CA ARG A 128 16.40 2.69 6.29
C ARG A 128 16.69 3.70 5.17
N ALA A 129 17.73 3.47 4.38
CA ALA A 129 18.04 4.31 3.23
C ALA A 129 16.91 4.24 2.18
N PHE A 130 16.38 3.06 1.86
CA PHE A 130 15.22 2.94 0.98
C PHE A 130 13.95 3.61 1.53
N THR A 131 13.69 3.49 2.84
CA THR A 131 12.57 4.21 3.49
C THR A 131 12.70 5.72 3.32
N VAL A 132 13.88 6.28 3.59
CA VAL A 132 14.13 7.72 3.41
C VAL A 132 14.03 8.11 1.94
N MET A 133 14.57 7.31 1.02
CA MET A 133 14.49 7.55 -0.42
C MET A 133 13.04 7.72 -0.88
N GLY A 134 12.14 6.83 -0.45
CA GLY A 134 10.72 6.91 -0.78
C GLY A 134 10.05 8.18 -0.25
N CYS A 135 10.44 8.64 0.94
CA CYS A 135 9.93 9.91 1.49
C CYS A 135 10.43 11.16 0.73
N LEU A 136 11.63 11.09 0.14
CA LEU A 136 12.24 12.18 -0.63
C LEU A 136 11.80 12.23 -2.09
N ALA A 137 11.22 11.14 -2.60
CA ALA A 137 10.72 11.00 -3.97
C ALA A 137 9.40 11.77 -4.19
N ARG A 138 9.42 13.09 -3.91
CA ARG A 138 8.26 14.00 -4.04
C ARG A 138 8.23 14.77 -5.37
N GLU A 139 9.25 14.63 -6.19
CA GLU A 139 9.35 15.18 -7.55
C GLU A 139 9.44 14.05 -8.57
N GLU A 140 9.52 14.40 -9.86
CA GLU A 140 9.61 13.44 -10.96
C GLU A 140 10.67 12.38 -10.69
N VAL A 141 10.23 11.12 -10.67
CA VAL A 141 11.10 9.96 -10.53
C VAL A 141 11.56 9.54 -11.91
N ASP A 142 12.87 9.45 -12.09
CA ASP A 142 13.51 8.99 -13.32
C ASP A 142 13.53 7.46 -13.43
N ASP A 143 13.45 6.97 -14.67
CA ASP A 143 13.46 5.54 -14.97
C ASP A 143 14.79 4.85 -14.55
N ASP A 144 15.88 5.60 -14.43
CA ASP A 144 17.18 5.07 -14.01
C ASP A 144 17.22 4.79 -12.51
N LEU A 145 16.72 5.70 -11.67
CA LEU A 145 16.55 5.44 -10.24
C LEU A 145 15.58 4.29 -10.02
N LEU A 146 14.44 4.27 -10.71
CA LEU A 146 13.47 3.19 -10.61
C LEU A 146 14.09 1.83 -10.99
N TYR A 147 14.87 1.78 -12.07
CA TYR A 147 15.63 0.58 -12.45
C TYR A 147 16.57 0.12 -11.33
N GLN A 148 17.32 1.03 -10.70
CA GLN A 148 18.22 0.67 -9.60
C GLN A 148 17.46 0.11 -8.39
N VAL A 149 16.29 0.68 -8.07
CA VAL A 149 15.41 0.15 -7.01
C VAL A 149 14.90 -1.25 -7.36
N LEU A 150 14.52 -1.50 -8.62
CA LEU A 150 14.10 -2.83 -9.08
C LEU A 150 15.24 -3.86 -9.02
N VAL A 151 16.47 -3.47 -9.35
CA VAL A 151 17.66 -4.32 -9.20
C VAL A 151 17.91 -4.65 -7.71
N ALA A 152 17.74 -3.67 -6.83
CA ALA A 152 17.82 -3.90 -5.39
C ALA A 152 16.70 -4.84 -4.89
N LEU A 153 15.47 -4.69 -5.39
CA LEU A 153 14.36 -5.57 -5.06
C LEU A 153 14.66 -7.03 -5.47
N ARG A 154 15.15 -7.25 -6.70
CA ARG A 154 15.57 -8.59 -7.16
C ARG A 154 16.59 -9.22 -6.20
N THR A 155 17.58 -8.44 -5.78
CA THR A 155 18.61 -8.90 -4.84
C THR A 155 18.01 -9.22 -3.47
N SER A 156 17.06 -8.39 -3.00
CA SER A 156 16.35 -8.62 -1.74
C SER A 156 15.48 -9.88 -1.78
N ILE A 157 14.81 -10.17 -2.89
CA ILE A 157 14.00 -11.39 -3.06
C ILE A 157 14.90 -12.62 -3.00
N GLY A 158 16.06 -12.60 -3.68
CA GLY A 158 17.02 -13.71 -3.62
C GLY A 158 17.51 -14.00 -2.19
N ARG A 159 17.84 -12.95 -1.42
CA ARG A 159 18.28 -13.10 -0.02
C ARG A 159 17.15 -13.50 0.93
N PHE A 160 15.92 -13.07 0.67
CA PHE A 160 14.77 -13.41 1.50
C PHE A 160 14.55 -14.92 1.56
N SER A 161 14.79 -15.64 0.45
CA SER A 161 14.73 -17.10 0.41
C SER A 161 15.73 -17.78 1.35
N ASP A 162 16.85 -17.13 1.68
CA ASP A 162 17.93 -17.70 2.48
C ASP A 162 17.83 -17.30 3.97
N ASP A 163 17.61 -16.01 4.25
CA ASP A 163 17.75 -15.45 5.62
C ASP A 163 16.39 -15.18 6.31
N ASN A 164 15.27 -15.29 5.59
CA ASN A 164 13.90 -14.95 6.03
C ASN A 164 13.74 -13.52 6.64
N ASN A 165 14.72 -12.64 6.42
CA ASN A 165 14.63 -11.23 6.82
C ASN A 165 13.87 -10.44 5.75
N SER A 166 12.69 -9.94 6.13
CA SER A 166 11.80 -9.21 5.23
C SER A 166 11.97 -7.69 5.26
N ASP A 167 12.79 -7.13 6.17
CA ASP A 167 12.92 -5.68 6.39
C ASP A 167 13.33 -4.93 5.12
N MET A 168 14.29 -5.49 4.38
CA MET A 168 14.76 -4.92 3.12
C MET A 168 13.64 -4.88 2.08
N MET A 169 12.89 -5.97 1.96
CA MET A 169 11.79 -6.08 1.01
C MET A 169 10.68 -5.09 1.36
N VAL A 170 10.29 -5.01 2.64
CA VAL A 170 9.32 -4.03 3.13
C VAL A 170 9.76 -2.61 2.79
N ALA A 171 11.03 -2.28 3.06
CA ALA A 171 11.55 -0.94 2.81
C ALA A 171 11.55 -0.59 1.32
N ILE A 172 11.99 -1.51 0.45
CA ILE A 172 12.01 -1.30 -1.00
C ILE A 172 10.59 -1.19 -1.56
N VAL A 173 9.70 -2.10 -1.21
CA VAL A 173 8.30 -2.10 -1.70
C VAL A 173 7.57 -0.85 -1.24
N THR A 174 7.69 -0.47 0.04
CA THR A 174 7.10 0.78 0.57
C THR A 174 7.68 2.01 -0.12
N SER A 175 8.97 2.00 -0.44
CA SER A 175 9.63 3.09 -1.19
C SER A 175 9.07 3.21 -2.60
N LEU A 176 8.92 2.07 -3.31
CA LEU A 176 8.30 2.01 -4.63
C LEU A 176 6.87 2.55 -4.60
N SER A 177 6.04 2.18 -3.62
CA SER A 177 4.68 2.73 -3.46
C SER A 177 4.66 4.25 -3.46
N LYS A 178 5.57 4.88 -2.71
CA LYS A 178 5.66 6.35 -2.62
C LYS A 178 6.14 6.99 -3.92
N MET A 179 7.08 6.35 -4.60
CA MET A 179 7.59 6.81 -5.89
C MET A 179 6.49 6.85 -6.97
N MET A 180 5.48 5.97 -6.88
CA MET A 180 4.39 5.91 -7.87
C MET A 180 3.62 7.22 -7.98
N ALA A 181 3.47 7.98 -6.89
CA ALA A 181 2.75 9.26 -6.93
C ALA A 181 3.41 10.31 -7.86
N LYS A 182 4.68 10.10 -8.23
CA LYS A 182 5.49 11.03 -9.02
C LYS A 182 6.18 10.38 -10.22
N LEU A 183 5.77 9.16 -10.56
CA LEU A 183 6.23 8.50 -11.78
C LEU A 183 5.53 9.13 -13.00
N PRO A 184 6.27 9.63 -14.01
CA PRO A 184 5.66 10.16 -15.22
C PRO A 184 4.86 9.09 -15.97
N SER A 185 3.74 9.49 -16.59
CA SER A 185 2.91 8.57 -17.41
C SER A 185 3.66 8.00 -18.62
N ALA A 186 4.72 8.68 -19.07
CA ALA A 186 5.61 8.21 -20.14
C ALA A 186 6.67 7.19 -19.68
N SER A 187 6.71 6.83 -18.40
CA SER A 187 7.68 5.85 -17.89
C SER A 187 7.53 4.50 -18.58
N ARG A 188 8.67 3.88 -18.94
CA ARG A 188 8.70 2.56 -19.58
C ARG A 188 8.24 1.39 -18.69
N TYR A 189 8.09 1.65 -17.38
CA TYR A 189 7.82 0.63 -16.36
C TYR A 189 6.40 0.64 -15.82
N GLY A 190 5.58 1.66 -16.13
CA GLY A 190 4.30 1.89 -15.45
C GLY A 190 3.41 0.64 -15.38
N TYR A 191 3.21 -0.05 -16.52
CA TYR A 191 2.36 -1.25 -16.57
C TYR A 191 3.04 -2.51 -16.05
N GLN A 192 4.37 -2.63 -16.21
CA GLN A 192 5.14 -3.75 -15.69
C GLN A 192 5.13 -3.76 -14.16
N LEU A 193 5.07 -2.59 -13.52
CA LEU A 193 4.96 -2.48 -12.06
C LEU A 193 3.64 -3.03 -11.52
N PHE A 194 2.55 -2.96 -12.30
CA PHE A 194 1.29 -3.63 -11.93
C PHE A 194 1.50 -5.15 -11.83
N TRP A 195 2.15 -5.75 -12.84
CA TRP A 195 2.44 -7.19 -12.84
C TRP A 195 3.45 -7.60 -11.77
N LEU A 196 4.43 -6.75 -11.49
CA LEU A 196 5.33 -6.95 -10.37
C LEU A 196 4.55 -6.97 -9.05
N ALA A 197 3.67 -6.00 -8.82
CA ALA A 197 2.84 -5.94 -7.62
C ALA A 197 1.93 -7.17 -7.48
N MET A 198 1.26 -7.58 -8.57
CA MET A 198 0.43 -8.80 -8.61
C MET A 198 1.24 -10.08 -8.33
N SER A 199 2.47 -10.14 -8.84
CA SER A 199 3.37 -11.29 -8.62
C SER A 199 3.84 -11.35 -7.18
N LEU A 200 4.26 -10.21 -6.62
CA LEU A 200 4.61 -10.10 -5.21
C LEU A 200 3.41 -10.49 -4.33
N LEU A 201 2.21 -10.02 -4.63
CA LEU A 201 1.00 -10.31 -3.84
C LEU A 201 0.73 -11.82 -3.72
N ARG A 202 1.03 -12.58 -4.79
CA ARG A 202 0.93 -14.04 -4.81
C ARG A 202 2.06 -14.71 -4.04
N LEU A 203 3.30 -14.23 -4.20
CA LEU A 203 4.53 -14.88 -3.71
C LEU A 203 4.86 -14.59 -2.25
N VAL A 204 4.58 -13.38 -1.76
CA VAL A 204 5.05 -12.94 -0.44
C VAL A 204 4.25 -13.59 0.69
N PRO A 205 4.85 -13.83 1.87
CA PRO A 205 4.12 -14.30 3.05
C PRO A 205 3.06 -13.30 3.52
N PRO A 206 2.06 -13.73 4.33
CA PRO A 206 0.98 -12.85 4.81
C PRO A 206 1.46 -11.55 5.47
N GLY A 207 2.56 -11.58 6.22
CA GLY A 207 3.13 -10.40 6.86
C GLY A 207 3.58 -9.29 5.91
N LEU A 208 3.78 -9.58 4.63
CA LEU A 208 4.15 -8.61 3.58
C LEU A 208 2.98 -8.24 2.66
N PHE A 209 1.80 -8.79 2.91
CA PHE A 209 0.63 -8.52 2.08
C PHE A 209 0.30 -7.03 2.08
N ASN A 210 0.25 -6.40 3.26
CA ASN A 210 -0.17 -5.00 3.38
C ASN A 210 0.71 -4.03 2.59
N CYS A 211 2.04 -4.13 2.69
CA CYS A 211 2.93 -3.24 1.94
C CYS A 211 2.85 -3.50 0.42
N THR A 212 2.66 -4.75 0.01
CA THR A 212 2.53 -5.13 -1.40
C THR A 212 1.20 -4.71 -2.00
N ALA A 213 0.11 -4.83 -1.25
CA ALA A 213 -1.21 -4.36 -1.64
C ALA A 213 -1.25 -2.83 -1.74
N GLN A 214 -0.60 -2.11 -0.80
CA GLN A 214 -0.40 -0.66 -0.88
C GLN A 214 0.42 -0.27 -2.12
N PHE A 215 1.43 -1.07 -2.49
CA PHE A 215 2.18 -0.86 -3.73
C PHE A 215 1.29 -1.02 -4.96
N LEU A 216 0.50 -2.10 -5.03
CA LEU A 216 -0.45 -2.34 -6.12
C LEU A 216 -1.43 -1.17 -6.28
N GLU A 217 -2.01 -0.71 -5.18
CA GLU A 217 -2.92 0.45 -5.21
C GLU A 217 -2.23 1.72 -5.69
N SER A 218 -1.01 2.00 -5.21
CA SER A 218 -0.26 3.17 -5.63
C SER A 218 0.04 3.14 -7.13
N VAL A 219 0.32 1.96 -7.68
CA VAL A 219 0.47 1.74 -9.13
C VAL A 219 -0.86 2.00 -9.85
N LEU A 220 -1.98 1.46 -9.36
CA LEU A 220 -3.30 1.67 -9.94
C LEU A 220 -3.70 3.16 -9.94
N THR A 221 -3.45 3.89 -8.86
CA THR A 221 -3.68 5.33 -8.77
C THR A 221 -2.78 6.12 -9.72
N ASN A 222 -1.52 5.72 -9.89
CA ASN A 222 -0.64 6.36 -10.88
C ASN A 222 -1.16 6.15 -12.31
N ILE A 223 -1.49 4.91 -12.68
CA ILE A 223 -2.03 4.58 -14.00
C ILE A 223 -3.32 5.38 -14.26
N SER A 224 -4.18 5.51 -13.25
CA SER A 224 -5.46 6.23 -13.38
C SER A 224 -5.32 7.74 -13.53
N SER A 225 -4.20 8.32 -13.09
CA SER A 225 -3.94 9.76 -13.20
C SER A 225 -3.75 10.23 -14.65
N SER A 226 -3.37 9.31 -15.55
CA SER A 226 -3.23 9.57 -16.99
C SER A 226 -4.58 9.80 -17.71
N GLY A 227 -5.71 9.43 -17.08
CA GLY A 227 -7.08 9.61 -17.62
C GLY A 227 -7.44 8.73 -18.83
N GLU A 228 -6.46 8.29 -19.61
CA GLU A 228 -6.66 7.48 -20.83
C GLU A 228 -6.94 6.01 -20.52
N ILE A 229 -6.59 5.54 -19.32
CA ILE A 229 -6.49 4.11 -18.97
C ILE A 229 -7.49 3.79 -17.85
N ARG A 230 -8.76 4.07 -18.12
CA ARG A 230 -9.89 3.76 -17.24
C ARG A 230 -10.99 3.06 -18.04
N GLY A 231 -11.87 2.36 -17.34
CA GLY A 231 -12.95 1.56 -17.93
C GLY A 231 -12.42 0.41 -18.79
N GLU A 232 -13.10 0.16 -19.91
CA GLU A 232 -12.82 -0.98 -20.81
C GLU A 232 -11.39 -0.99 -21.39
N ARG A 233 -10.74 0.18 -21.49
CA ARG A 233 -9.37 0.29 -22.02
C ARG A 233 -8.30 -0.19 -21.05
N MET A 234 -8.61 -0.30 -19.76
CA MET A 234 -7.62 -0.66 -18.74
C MET A 234 -7.03 -2.06 -18.98
N ILE A 235 -7.88 -3.05 -19.25
CA ILE A 235 -7.46 -4.46 -19.35
C ILE A 235 -6.50 -4.67 -20.54
N PRO A 236 -6.79 -4.20 -21.78
CA PRO A 236 -5.86 -4.33 -22.89
C PRO A 236 -4.47 -3.73 -22.61
N PHE A 237 -4.41 -2.53 -21.99
CA PHE A 237 -3.12 -1.88 -21.67
C PHE A 237 -2.34 -2.64 -20.60
N LEU A 238 -3.02 -3.12 -19.55
CA LEU A 238 -2.37 -3.94 -18.53
C LEU A 238 -1.85 -5.24 -19.13
N LEU A 239 -2.64 -5.94 -19.94
CA LEU A 239 -2.18 -7.16 -20.63
C LEU A 239 -1.04 -6.88 -21.62
N GLN A 240 -1.03 -5.74 -22.31
CA GLN A 240 0.10 -5.34 -23.16
C GLN A 240 1.38 -5.14 -22.35
N GLY A 241 1.28 -4.53 -21.15
CA GLY A 241 2.38 -4.41 -20.21
C GLY A 241 2.90 -5.74 -19.68
N ARG A 242 2.11 -6.82 -19.80
CA ARG A 242 2.50 -8.18 -19.43
C ARG A 242 3.43 -8.83 -20.46
N ALA A 243 3.26 -8.51 -21.75
CA ALA A 243 3.91 -9.23 -22.84
C ALA A 243 5.44 -9.35 -22.71
N PRO A 244 6.20 -8.33 -22.25
CA PRO A 244 7.65 -8.47 -22.04
C PRO A 244 8.05 -9.42 -20.89
N LEU A 245 7.10 -9.82 -20.05
CA LEU A 245 7.29 -10.64 -18.85
C LEU A 245 6.67 -12.05 -19.01
N GLU A 246 6.17 -12.39 -20.20
CA GLU A 246 5.29 -13.54 -20.43
C GLU A 246 5.88 -14.86 -19.92
N ASP A 247 7.14 -15.16 -20.24
CA ASP A 247 7.80 -16.41 -19.83
C ASP A 247 7.78 -16.61 -18.30
N ALA A 248 8.13 -15.56 -17.55
CA ALA A 248 8.11 -15.60 -16.09
C ALA A 248 6.67 -15.59 -15.54
N ALA A 249 5.78 -14.87 -16.20
CA ALA A 249 4.39 -14.72 -15.76
C ALA A 249 3.59 -16.01 -15.99
N LEU A 250 3.85 -16.77 -17.05
CA LEU A 250 3.22 -18.06 -17.32
C LEU A 250 3.63 -19.11 -16.29
N ALA A 251 4.91 -19.20 -15.95
CA ALA A 251 5.37 -20.09 -14.90
C ALA A 251 4.68 -19.81 -13.56
N LEU A 252 4.45 -18.53 -13.25
CA LEU A 252 3.72 -18.13 -12.04
C LEU A 252 2.22 -18.44 -12.13
N ASP A 253 1.60 -18.24 -13.29
CA ASP A 253 0.18 -18.56 -13.48
C ASP A 253 -0.07 -20.07 -13.37
N GLU A 254 0.79 -20.91 -13.95
CA GLU A 254 0.74 -22.37 -13.83
C GLU A 254 0.92 -22.84 -12.39
N ALA A 255 1.88 -22.26 -11.66
CA ALA A 255 2.13 -22.61 -10.26
C ALA A 255 0.94 -22.31 -9.33
N TYR A 256 0.18 -21.24 -9.60
CA TYR A 256 -0.96 -20.83 -8.79
C TYR A 256 -2.32 -21.25 -9.38
N GLY A 257 -2.35 -21.79 -10.61
CA GLY A 257 -3.58 -22.13 -11.32
C GLY A 257 -4.44 -20.92 -11.70
N VAL A 258 -3.87 -19.72 -11.74
CA VAL A 258 -4.58 -18.46 -12.04
C VAL A 258 -4.00 -17.84 -13.29
N HIS A 259 -4.73 -17.95 -14.40
CA HIS A 259 -4.33 -17.37 -15.69
C HIS A 259 -5.01 -16.03 -15.92
N PHE A 260 -4.27 -15.02 -16.41
CA PHE A 260 -4.86 -13.74 -16.83
C PHE A 260 -5.03 -13.66 -18.35
N ASN A 261 -6.27 -13.44 -18.79
CA ASN A 261 -6.69 -13.11 -20.14
C ASN A 261 -7.78 -12.03 -20.09
N SER A 262 -8.21 -11.51 -21.25
CA SER A 262 -9.19 -10.41 -21.30
C SER A 262 -10.55 -10.75 -20.68
N GLU A 263 -10.96 -12.02 -20.67
CA GLU A 263 -12.27 -12.45 -20.15
C GLU A 263 -12.25 -12.73 -18.64
N ASN A 264 -11.14 -13.24 -18.12
CA ASN A 264 -11.02 -13.67 -16.72
C ASN A 264 -10.19 -12.72 -15.85
N PHE A 265 -9.66 -11.63 -16.41
CA PHE A 265 -8.76 -10.69 -15.73
C PHE A 265 -9.29 -10.28 -14.35
N HIS A 266 -10.57 -9.92 -14.26
CA HIS A 266 -11.16 -9.45 -13.02
C HIS A 266 -11.22 -10.54 -11.95
N PHE A 267 -11.63 -11.75 -12.33
CA PHE A 267 -11.67 -12.91 -11.44
C PHE A 267 -10.26 -13.34 -11.02
N ALA A 268 -9.28 -13.32 -11.93
CA ALA A 268 -7.89 -13.62 -11.63
C ALA A 268 -7.29 -12.62 -10.63
N ALA A 269 -7.58 -11.33 -10.78
CA ALA A 269 -7.19 -10.31 -9.82
C ALA A 269 -7.85 -10.52 -8.46
N CYS A 270 -9.16 -10.81 -8.43
CA CYS A 270 -9.89 -11.15 -7.21
C CYS A 270 -9.28 -12.37 -6.51
N ALA A 271 -9.00 -13.46 -7.23
CA ALA A 271 -8.39 -14.67 -6.67
C ALA A 271 -7.05 -14.38 -5.97
N CYS A 272 -6.25 -13.45 -6.49
CA CYS A 272 -5.00 -13.02 -5.85
C CYS A 272 -5.22 -12.19 -4.58
N LEU A 273 -6.35 -11.48 -4.47
CA LEU A 273 -6.69 -10.59 -3.34
C LEU A 273 -7.46 -11.30 -2.23
N VAL A 274 -8.17 -12.40 -2.53
CA VAL A 274 -8.97 -13.16 -1.55
C VAL A 274 -8.15 -13.58 -0.34
N ARG A 275 -6.88 -13.98 -0.53
CA ARG A 275 -5.97 -14.30 0.60
C ARG A 275 -5.75 -13.15 1.58
N GLY A 276 -5.97 -11.91 1.16
CA GLY A 276 -5.89 -10.73 2.02
C GLY A 276 -7.16 -10.46 2.81
N LEU A 277 -8.28 -11.07 2.42
CA LEU A 277 -9.56 -10.93 3.11
C LEU A 277 -9.68 -11.88 4.31
N THR A 278 -8.83 -12.90 4.38
CA THR A 278 -8.88 -13.96 5.40
C THR A 278 -8.30 -13.56 6.75
N ASP A 279 -7.42 -12.56 6.79
CA ASP A 279 -6.80 -12.04 8.02
C ASP A 279 -7.33 -10.64 8.31
N THR A 280 -7.75 -10.40 9.55
CA THR A 280 -8.29 -9.11 10.02
C THR A 280 -7.28 -7.98 9.85
N MET A 281 -5.98 -8.27 9.95
CA MET A 281 -4.90 -7.30 9.78
C MET A 281 -4.68 -6.89 8.33
N THR A 282 -5.10 -7.70 7.36
CA THR A 282 -4.93 -7.44 5.92
C THR A 282 -6.23 -7.05 5.22
N LYS A 283 -7.39 -7.41 5.81
CA LYS A 283 -8.73 -7.20 5.26
C LYS A 283 -8.96 -5.77 4.76
N SER A 284 -8.67 -4.78 5.62
CA SER A 284 -8.88 -3.36 5.28
C SER A 284 -8.07 -2.94 4.04
N THR A 285 -6.80 -3.36 3.96
CA THR A 285 -5.94 -3.05 2.80
C THR A 285 -6.45 -3.76 1.54
N ALA A 286 -6.87 -5.02 1.64
CA ALA A 286 -7.41 -5.78 0.51
C ALA A 286 -8.71 -5.15 -0.02
N LEU A 287 -9.63 -4.76 0.86
CA LEU A 287 -10.86 -4.05 0.49
C LEU A 287 -10.57 -2.75 -0.23
N ARG A 288 -9.58 -1.96 0.24
CA ARG A 288 -9.19 -0.71 -0.42
C ARG A 288 -8.68 -0.94 -1.84
N VAL A 289 -7.86 -1.97 -2.07
CA VAL A 289 -7.42 -2.34 -3.44
C VAL A 289 -8.60 -2.78 -4.32
N LEU A 290 -9.52 -3.58 -3.78
CA LEU A 290 -10.73 -3.99 -4.50
C LEU A 290 -11.58 -2.79 -4.89
N SER A 291 -11.74 -1.82 -3.98
CA SER A 291 -12.43 -0.56 -4.22
C SER A 291 -11.75 0.29 -5.29
N THR A 292 -10.41 0.39 -5.30
CA THR A 292 -9.69 1.08 -6.38
C THR A 292 -9.88 0.39 -7.73
N LEU A 293 -9.77 -0.94 -7.80
CA LEU A 293 -10.04 -1.68 -9.04
C LEU A 293 -11.48 -1.50 -9.51
N LEU A 294 -12.43 -1.50 -8.58
CA LEU A 294 -13.84 -1.26 -8.85
C LEU A 294 -14.06 0.14 -9.45
N GLU A 295 -13.49 1.19 -8.83
CA GLU A 295 -13.56 2.57 -9.34
C GLU A 295 -12.97 2.70 -10.75
N LEU A 296 -11.81 2.08 -10.99
CA LEU A 296 -11.13 2.18 -12.28
C LEU A 296 -11.89 1.47 -13.40
N THR A 297 -12.58 0.38 -13.08
CA THR A 297 -13.34 -0.41 -14.05
C THR A 297 -14.74 0.13 -14.28
N SER A 298 -15.34 0.77 -13.27
CA SER A 298 -16.67 1.39 -13.39
C SER A 298 -16.64 2.79 -14.00
N TRP A 299 -15.47 3.33 -14.30
CA TRP A 299 -15.35 4.68 -14.85
C TRP A 299 -15.92 4.77 -16.26
N THR A 300 -16.86 5.70 -16.46
CA THR A 300 -17.40 6.07 -17.77
C THR A 300 -17.18 7.58 -18.02
N PRO A 301 -16.78 8.00 -19.23
CA PRO A 301 -16.46 9.40 -19.52
C PRO A 301 -17.66 10.36 -19.48
N ASN A 302 -18.90 9.85 -19.43
CA ASN A 302 -20.11 10.63 -19.68
C ASN A 302 -21.16 10.60 -18.55
N GLU A 303 -20.93 9.85 -17.47
CA GLU A 303 -21.87 9.79 -16.33
C GLU A 303 -21.28 10.47 -15.09
N LYS A 304 -22.05 11.38 -14.49
CA LYS A 304 -21.67 12.09 -13.26
C LYS A 304 -21.96 11.28 -11.99
N GLU A 305 -22.79 10.24 -12.09
CA GLU A 305 -23.15 9.35 -10.99
C GLU A 305 -23.27 7.91 -11.51
N THR A 306 -22.35 7.05 -11.10
CA THR A 306 -22.41 5.61 -11.36
C THR A 306 -23.40 4.98 -10.38
N LYS A 307 -24.42 4.26 -10.87
CA LYS A 307 -25.33 3.53 -9.97
C LYS A 307 -24.71 2.19 -9.59
N VAL A 308 -24.92 1.77 -8.35
CA VAL A 308 -24.46 0.45 -7.85
C VAL A 308 -25.03 -0.70 -8.68
N ALA A 309 -26.24 -0.53 -9.24
CA ALA A 309 -26.90 -1.51 -10.11
C ALA A 309 -26.14 -1.78 -11.42
N ASP A 310 -25.45 -0.78 -11.97
CA ASP A 310 -24.67 -0.91 -13.20
C ASP A 310 -23.38 -1.72 -12.99
N MET A 311 -23.00 -1.88 -11.71
CA MET A 311 -21.79 -2.58 -11.26
C MET A 311 -22.09 -3.98 -10.71
N SER A 312 -23.35 -4.40 -10.78
CA SER A 312 -23.85 -5.67 -10.22
C SER A 312 -23.12 -6.91 -10.74
N GLY A 313 -22.54 -6.86 -11.93
CA GLY A 313 -21.73 -7.94 -12.51
C GLY A 313 -20.24 -7.95 -12.10
N SER A 314 -19.76 -6.96 -11.35
CA SER A 314 -18.35 -6.83 -11.01
C SER A 314 -17.93 -7.81 -9.91
N PRO A 315 -16.90 -8.65 -10.12
CA PRO A 315 -16.41 -9.55 -9.08
C PRO A 315 -15.73 -8.79 -7.92
N TYR A 316 -15.23 -7.57 -8.15
CA TYR A 316 -14.68 -6.73 -7.09
C TYR A 316 -15.78 -6.28 -6.13
N LEU A 317 -16.92 -5.83 -6.67
CA LEU A 317 -18.09 -5.48 -5.87
C LEU A 317 -18.58 -6.72 -5.11
N ALA A 318 -18.67 -7.87 -5.78
CA ALA A 318 -19.14 -9.09 -5.14
C ALA A 318 -18.34 -9.47 -3.89
N LEU A 319 -17.01 -9.40 -3.95
CA LEU A 319 -16.13 -9.65 -2.81
C LEU A 319 -16.22 -8.59 -1.71
N ILE A 320 -16.37 -7.31 -2.07
CA ILE A 320 -16.61 -6.24 -1.09
C ILE A 320 -17.91 -6.53 -0.33
N LEU A 321 -19.00 -6.82 -1.04
CA LEU A 321 -20.30 -7.13 -0.44
C LEU A 321 -20.22 -8.34 0.50
N ALA A 322 -19.47 -9.37 0.12
CA ALA A 322 -19.27 -10.58 0.92
C ALA A 322 -18.55 -10.31 2.26
N ARG A 323 -17.65 -9.32 2.31
CA ARG A 323 -16.73 -9.11 3.46
C ARG A 323 -17.05 -7.89 4.32
N VAL A 324 -17.85 -6.96 3.83
CA VAL A 324 -18.27 -5.77 4.59
C VAL A 324 -19.11 -6.18 5.80
N GLY A 325 -18.67 -5.79 7.01
CA GLY A 325 -19.34 -6.09 8.28
C GLY A 325 -20.21 -4.96 8.80
N SER A 326 -19.94 -3.71 8.43
CA SER A 326 -20.70 -2.53 8.86
C SER A 326 -21.15 -1.65 7.69
N VAL A 327 -22.15 -0.81 7.91
CA VAL A 327 -22.63 0.14 6.89
C VAL A 327 -21.57 1.20 6.62
N GLU A 328 -20.78 1.56 7.63
CA GLU A 328 -19.66 2.49 7.55
C GLU A 328 -18.54 1.92 6.66
N GLU A 329 -18.11 0.68 6.90
CA GLU A 329 -17.10 0.00 6.07
C GLU A 329 -17.59 -0.12 4.62
N PHE A 330 -18.90 -0.33 4.42
CA PHE A 330 -19.50 -0.34 3.08
C PHE A 330 -19.39 1.02 2.38
N LYS A 331 -19.77 2.08 3.10
CA LYS A 331 -19.74 3.46 2.59
C LYS A 331 -18.32 3.88 2.27
N ASP A 332 -17.37 3.58 3.14
CA ASP A 332 -15.96 3.90 2.94
C ASP A 332 -15.40 3.17 1.70
N SER A 333 -15.77 1.90 1.51
CA SER A 333 -15.38 1.12 0.34
C SER A 333 -15.96 1.66 -0.97
N LEU A 334 -17.13 2.30 -0.94
CA LEU A 334 -17.79 2.85 -2.13
C LEU A 334 -17.62 4.36 -2.31
N TRP A 335 -17.01 5.04 -1.34
CA TRP A 335 -16.84 6.50 -1.34
C TRP A 335 -16.10 6.97 -2.59
N HIS A 336 -15.04 6.25 -2.96
CA HIS A 336 -14.21 6.57 -4.13
C HIS A 336 -14.91 6.27 -5.47
N VAL A 337 -15.93 5.42 -5.47
CA VAL A 337 -16.71 5.06 -6.67
C VAL A 337 -17.75 6.13 -7.02
N GLY A 338 -17.95 7.13 -6.15
CA GLY A 338 -18.91 8.23 -6.38
C GLY A 338 -20.37 7.85 -6.09
N ILE A 339 -20.60 6.76 -5.35
CA ILE A 339 -21.94 6.28 -5.00
C ILE A 339 -22.47 7.07 -3.79
N SER A 340 -23.68 7.65 -3.93
CA SER A 340 -24.33 8.34 -2.82
C SER A 340 -24.77 7.36 -1.72
N PRO A 341 -24.40 7.60 -0.44
CA PRO A 341 -24.69 6.70 0.69
C PRO A 341 -26.19 6.54 0.99
N ILE A 342 -27.04 7.35 0.38
CA ILE A 342 -28.51 7.34 0.55
C ILE A 342 -29.16 6.18 -0.23
N SER A 343 -28.46 5.63 -1.22
CA SER A 343 -28.98 4.59 -2.13
C SER A 343 -28.64 3.14 -1.72
N LEU A 344 -27.95 2.94 -0.60
CA LEU A 344 -27.45 1.63 -0.21
C LEU A 344 -28.50 0.81 0.56
N PRO A 345 -28.74 -0.47 0.19
CA PRO A 345 -29.64 -1.34 0.93
C PRO A 345 -29.11 -1.67 2.33
N SER A 346 -29.98 -2.18 3.19
CA SER A 346 -29.56 -2.69 4.50
C SER A 346 -28.58 -3.86 4.35
N LEU A 347 -27.65 -4.01 5.30
CA LEU A 347 -26.63 -5.09 5.27
C LEU A 347 -27.22 -6.49 5.09
N ALA A 348 -28.44 -6.72 5.60
CA ALA A 348 -29.15 -7.99 5.45
C ALA A 348 -29.52 -8.32 3.99
N HIS A 349 -29.70 -7.31 3.14
CA HIS A 349 -30.05 -7.46 1.72
C HIS A 349 -28.93 -6.95 0.81
N VAL A 350 -27.70 -6.81 1.30
CA VAL A 350 -26.59 -6.28 0.49
C VAL A 350 -26.36 -7.10 -0.78
N HIS A 351 -26.52 -8.42 -0.74
CA HIS A 351 -26.40 -9.25 -1.93
C HIS A 351 -27.50 -9.04 -2.98
N SER A 352 -28.62 -8.37 -2.65
CA SER A 352 -29.62 -7.98 -3.66
C SER A 352 -29.08 -7.00 -4.72
N ILE A 353 -27.95 -6.35 -4.43
CA ILE A 353 -27.21 -5.53 -5.39
C ILE A 353 -26.68 -6.40 -6.53
N GLN A 354 -26.32 -7.66 -6.25
CA GLN A 354 -25.92 -8.62 -7.25
C GLN A 354 -27.20 -9.11 -7.94
N ASN A 355 -27.47 -8.61 -9.15
CA ASN A 355 -28.63 -9.01 -9.94
C ASN A 355 -28.43 -10.44 -10.46
N VAL A 356 -28.68 -11.44 -9.60
CA VAL A 356 -28.47 -12.87 -9.85
C VAL A 356 -29.09 -13.31 -11.17
N SER A 357 -30.31 -12.87 -11.45
CA SER A 357 -31.03 -13.20 -12.68
C SER A 357 -30.24 -12.84 -13.95
N ALA A 358 -29.56 -11.68 -13.97
CA ALA A 358 -28.84 -11.16 -15.12
C ALA A 358 -27.40 -11.72 -15.28
N MET A 359 -26.78 -12.22 -14.21
CA MET A 359 -25.38 -12.68 -14.24
C MET A 359 -25.22 -14.07 -14.88
N LYS A 360 -24.07 -14.35 -15.51
CA LYS A 360 -23.79 -15.71 -16.04
C LYS A 360 -23.57 -16.69 -14.88
N GLU A 361 -24.02 -17.93 -15.04
CA GLU A 361 -23.85 -18.99 -14.02
C GLU A 361 -22.38 -19.20 -13.64
N LYS A 362 -21.46 -19.15 -14.62
CA LYS A 362 -20.02 -19.26 -14.39
C LYS A 362 -19.48 -18.13 -13.51
N ASP A 363 -19.93 -16.91 -13.73
CA ASP A 363 -19.46 -15.73 -12.99
C ASP A 363 -19.96 -15.76 -11.54
N LEU A 364 -21.22 -16.20 -11.35
CA LEU A 364 -21.79 -16.45 -10.02
C LEU A 364 -21.03 -17.57 -9.30
N LEU A 365 -20.77 -18.69 -9.97
CA LEU A 365 -19.99 -19.80 -9.42
C LEU A 365 -18.62 -19.33 -8.91
N LEU A 366 -17.89 -18.55 -9.71
CA LEU A 366 -16.57 -18.04 -9.33
C LEU A 366 -16.65 -17.04 -8.16
N ASN A 367 -17.62 -16.12 -8.18
CA ASN A 367 -17.84 -15.18 -7.08
C ASN A 367 -18.15 -15.91 -5.78
N THR A 368 -19.06 -16.88 -5.82
CA THR A 368 -19.44 -17.65 -4.64
C THR A 368 -18.29 -18.54 -4.16
N ALA A 369 -17.54 -19.18 -5.05
CA ALA A 369 -16.36 -19.97 -4.67
C ALA A 369 -15.31 -19.11 -3.95
N MET A 370 -15.02 -17.91 -4.45
CA MET A 370 -14.09 -16.97 -3.82
C MET A 370 -14.64 -16.44 -2.48
N GLU A 371 -15.94 -16.17 -2.39
CA GLU A 371 -16.62 -15.74 -1.16
C GLU A 371 -16.53 -16.80 -0.05
N LEU A 372 -16.48 -18.09 -0.40
CA LEU A 372 -16.47 -19.20 0.55
C LEU A 372 -15.08 -19.66 1.03
N VAL A 373 -13.98 -19.16 0.45
CA VAL A 373 -12.60 -19.63 0.73
C VAL A 373 -12.25 -19.68 2.23
N ASP A 374 -12.70 -18.69 3.00
CA ASP A 374 -12.44 -18.53 4.43
C ASP A 374 -13.73 -18.53 5.26
N PHE A 375 -14.84 -19.03 4.71
CA PHE A 375 -16.17 -18.93 5.32
C PHE A 375 -16.20 -19.33 6.81
N GLN A 376 -15.51 -20.43 7.15
CA GLN A 376 -15.44 -20.95 8.52
C GLN A 376 -14.75 -20.01 9.53
N TYR A 377 -13.96 -19.04 9.06
CA TYR A 377 -13.22 -18.08 9.88
C TYR A 377 -13.89 -16.70 9.95
N LEU A 378 -14.98 -16.49 9.19
CA LEU A 378 -15.75 -15.25 9.22
C LEU A 378 -16.56 -15.11 10.52
N GLU A 379 -16.88 -13.88 10.87
CA GLU A 379 -17.79 -13.57 11.98
C GLU A 379 -19.21 -14.14 11.74
N ASP A 380 -19.91 -14.54 12.80
CA ASP A 380 -21.24 -15.17 12.73
C ASP A 380 -22.26 -14.38 11.88
N ALA A 381 -22.20 -13.05 11.94
CA ALA A 381 -23.07 -12.17 11.16
C ALA A 381 -22.80 -12.29 9.64
N LEU A 382 -21.53 -12.36 9.24
CA LEU A 382 -21.10 -12.54 7.85
C LEU A 382 -21.43 -13.96 7.36
N GLN A 383 -21.21 -14.97 8.21
CA GLN A 383 -21.56 -16.35 7.89
C GLN A 383 -23.06 -16.49 7.63
N ASN A 384 -23.90 -15.96 8.53
CA ASN A 384 -25.35 -15.99 8.38
C ASN A 384 -25.81 -15.28 7.10
N ARG A 385 -25.24 -14.10 6.78
CA ARG A 385 -25.55 -13.39 5.54
C ARG A 385 -25.20 -14.21 4.30
N THR A 386 -24.02 -14.83 4.29
CA THR A 386 -23.57 -15.67 3.18
C THR A 386 -24.48 -16.90 3.01
N LEU A 387 -24.94 -17.53 4.10
CA LEU A 387 -25.88 -18.66 4.04
C LEU A 387 -27.26 -18.25 3.51
N LEU A 388 -27.77 -17.07 3.91
CA LEU A 388 -29.02 -16.53 3.36
C LEU A 388 -28.88 -16.28 1.86
N TRP A 389 -27.76 -15.69 1.44
CA TRP A 389 -27.42 -15.49 0.04
C TRP A 389 -27.37 -16.81 -0.75
N LEU A 390 -26.72 -17.86 -0.22
CA LEU A 390 -26.68 -19.17 -0.86
C LEU A 390 -28.07 -19.79 -1.03
N ASN A 391 -28.99 -19.58 -0.09
CA ASN A 391 -30.38 -20.03 -0.22
C ASN A 391 -31.12 -19.31 -1.35
N ASP A 392 -30.89 -18.00 -1.50
CA ASP A 392 -31.48 -17.23 -2.59
C ASP A 392 -30.88 -17.63 -3.95
N LEU A 393 -29.56 -17.84 -4.01
CA LEU A 393 -28.87 -18.35 -5.19
C LEU A 393 -29.36 -19.76 -5.59
N ALA A 394 -29.59 -20.65 -4.62
CA ALA A 394 -30.13 -21.99 -4.85
C ALA A 394 -31.54 -21.95 -5.46
N ARG A 395 -32.35 -20.96 -5.09
CA ARG A 395 -33.72 -20.78 -5.63
C ARG A 395 -33.69 -20.26 -7.05
N GLU A 396 -32.84 -19.28 -7.36
CA GLU A 396 -32.81 -18.66 -8.68
C GLU A 396 -31.98 -19.45 -9.70
N LYS A 397 -30.81 -19.97 -9.31
CA LYS A 397 -29.86 -20.67 -10.20
C LYS A 397 -29.29 -21.92 -9.52
N PRO A 398 -30.09 -23.01 -9.39
CA PRO A 398 -29.67 -24.23 -8.70
C PRO A 398 -28.44 -24.90 -9.31
N ASN A 399 -28.21 -24.72 -10.61
CA ASN A 399 -27.02 -25.25 -11.30
C ASN A 399 -25.72 -24.72 -10.71
N VAL A 400 -25.68 -23.46 -10.22
CA VAL A 400 -24.48 -22.89 -9.61
C VAL A 400 -24.13 -23.64 -8.32
N ILE A 401 -25.13 -23.90 -7.48
CA ILE A 401 -24.95 -24.64 -6.22
C ILE A 401 -24.52 -26.09 -6.46
N LEU A 402 -25.00 -26.74 -7.53
CA LEU A 402 -24.61 -28.11 -7.86
C LEU A 402 -23.11 -28.25 -8.23
N HIS A 403 -22.45 -27.15 -8.62
CA HIS A 403 -21.05 -27.14 -9.03
C HIS A 403 -20.10 -26.49 -8.01
N LEU A 404 -20.64 -25.97 -6.90
CA LEU A 404 -19.89 -25.56 -5.70
C LEU A 404 -19.59 -26.79 -4.84
#